data_AF-K9QDB6-F1
#
_entry.id   AF-K9QDB6-F1
#
_cell.length_a   1.000
_cell.length_b   1.000
_cell.length_c   1.000
_cell.angle_alpha   90.00
_cell.angle_beta   90.00
_cell.angle_gamma   90.00
#
_symmetry.space_group_name_H-M   'P 1'
#
loop_
_entity.id
_entity.type
_entity.pdbx_description
1 polymer ?
#
loop_
_entity_poly.entity_id
_entity_poly.type
_entity_poly.pdbx_seq_one_letter_code
_entity_poly.pdbx_strand_id
1 'polypeptide(L)' 'MTEFNESLYKASMEALLTANVPRAIAEAASRVVASDQADQPNLGRTKEDQQAVNTAMQHYRSNQEDS' A
#
# COMPACT_ATOMS: atom_id res chain seq x y z
N MET A 1 19.44 -5.31 7.20
CA MET A 1 18.77 -4.60 6.09
C MET A 1 17.36 -5.12 6.08
N THR A 2 16.36 -4.25 6.16
CA THR A 2 14.97 -4.69 6.05
C THR A 2 14.71 -4.90 4.58
N GLU A 3 14.55 -6.17 4.18
CA GLU A 3 14.48 -6.57 2.79
C GLU A 3 13.09 -6.26 2.22
N PHE A 4 13.08 -5.73 1.00
CA PHE A 4 11.85 -5.54 0.24
C PHE A 4 11.15 -6.90 0.06
N ASN A 5 9.94 -7.03 0.61
CA ASN A 5 9.16 -8.26 0.53
C ASN A 5 8.36 -8.30 -0.77
N GLU A 6 8.91 -8.96 -1.80
CA GLU A 6 8.26 -9.09 -3.10
C GLU A 6 6.89 -9.78 -3.04
N SER A 7 6.69 -10.70 -2.09
CA SER A 7 5.41 -11.40 -1.95
C SER A 7 4.33 -10.46 -1.41
N LEU A 8 4.68 -9.61 -0.43
CA LEU A 8 3.78 -8.58 0.07
C LEU A 8 3.47 -7.54 -1.00
N TYR A 9 4.48 -7.11 -1.77
CA TYR A 9 4.27 -6.19 -2.90
C TYR A 9 3.23 -6.73 -3.89
N LYS A 10 3.38 -7.99 -4.32
CA LYS A 10 2.46 -8.62 -5.28
C LYS A 10 1.05 -8.75 -4.70
N ALA A 11 0.94 -9.24 -3.46
CA ALA A 11 -0.35 -9.42 -2.79
C ALA A 11 -1.09 -8.09 -2.59
N SER A 12 -0.39 -7.04 -2.15
CA SER A 12 -1.01 -5.72 -1.98
C SER A 12 -1.41 -5.10 -3.31
N MET A 13 -0.58 -5.25 -4.34
CA MET A 13 -0.85 -4.73 -5.67
C MET A 13 -2.08 -5.39 -6.28
N GLU A 14 -2.19 -6.72 -6.19
CA GLU A 14 -3.35 -7.47 -6.66
C GLU A 14 -4.62 -7.02 -5.94
N ALA A 15 -4.61 -6.98 -4.60
CA ALA A 15 -5.77 -6.57 -3.81
C ALA A 15 -6.26 -5.16 -4.14
N LEU A 16 -5.35 -4.19 -4.29
CA LEU A 16 -5.68 -2.81 -4.63
C LEU A 16 -6.23 -2.69 -6.06
N LEU A 17 -5.64 -3.40 -7.03
CA LEU A 17 -6.12 -3.40 -8.41
C LEU A 17 -7.49 -4.07 -8.54
N THR A 18 -7.74 -5.18 -7.85
CA THR A 18 -9.05 -5.85 -7.82
C THR A 18 -10.13 -4.93 -7.25
N ALA A 19 -9.78 -4.07 -6.31
CA ALA A 19 -10.65 -3.04 -5.77
C ALA A 19 -10.72 -1.76 -6.64
N ASN A 20 -10.27 -1.80 -7.89
CA ASN A 20 -10.27 -0.68 -8.85
C ASN A 20 -9.49 0.57 -8.38
N VAL A 21 -8.49 0.41 -7.50
CA VAL A 21 -7.59 1.52 -7.15
C VAL A 21 -6.70 1.84 -8.35
N PRO A 22 -6.48 3.13 -8.71
CA PRO A 22 -5.63 3.50 -9.83
C PRO A 22 -4.23 2.90 -9.71
N ARG A 23 -3.71 2.31 -10.81
CA ARG A 23 -2.45 1.53 -10.82
C ARG A 23 -1.27 2.27 -10.19
N ALA A 24 -1.08 3.56 -10.49
CA ALA A 24 0.02 4.34 -9.94
C ALA A 24 -0.06 4.49 -8.41
N ILE A 25 -1.28 4.62 -7.88
CA ILE A 25 -1.54 4.72 -6.44
C ILE A 25 -1.35 3.35 -5.78
N ALA A 26 -1.84 2.28 -6.42
CA ALA A 26 -1.65 0.91 -5.96
C ALA A 26 -0.16 0.53 -5.90
N GLU A 27 0.62 0.90 -6.91
CA GLU A 27 2.07 0.65 -6.96
C GLU A 27 2.80 1.39 -5.84
N ALA A 28 2.52 2.68 -5.65
CA ALA A 28 3.14 3.49 -4.61
C ALA A 28 2.87 2.90 -3.21
N ALA A 29 1.61 2.60 -2.88
CA ALA A 29 1.26 2.00 -1.60
C ALA A 29 1.85 0.60 -1.42
N SER A 30 1.89 -0.21 -2.48
CA SER A 30 2.45 -1.56 -2.43
C SER A 30 3.96 -1.55 -2.18
N ARG A 31 4.70 -0.59 -2.75
CA ARG A 31 6.14 -0.43 -2.47
C ARG A 31 6.40 -0.08 -1.02
N VAL A 32 5.56 0.77 -0.43
CA VAL A 32 5.64 1.13 1.00
C VAL A 32 5.41 -0.11 1.86
N VAL A 33 4.29 -0.81 1.66
CA VAL A 33 3.93 -2.00 2.44
C VAL A 33 5.01 -3.09 2.33
N ALA A 34 5.56 -3.29 1.14
CA ALA A 34 6.63 -4.25 0.93
C ALA A 34 7.96 -3.87 1.62
N SER A 35 8.13 -2.61 2.01
CA SER A 35 9.32 -2.11 2.70
C SER A 35 9.10 -1.87 4.20
N ASP A 36 7.91 -2.23 4.72
CA ASP A 36 7.55 -2.05 6.12
C ASP A 36 8.51 -2.79 7.06
N GLN A 37 8.87 -2.12 8.14
CA GLN A 37 9.78 -2.62 9.17
C GLN A 37 8.98 -2.83 10.45
N ALA A 38 8.50 -4.05 10.67
CA ALA A 38 7.57 -4.38 11.76
C ALA A 38 8.13 -4.09 13.17
N ASP A 39 9.45 -3.99 13.31
CA ASP A 39 10.17 -3.67 14.54
C ASP A 39 10.36 -2.16 14.77
N GLN A 40 10.01 -1.32 13.79
CA GLN A 40 10.10 0.14 13.91
C GLN A 40 8.75 0.79 14.22
N PRO A 41 8.75 1.93 14.95
CA PRO A 41 7.58 2.78 15.07
C PRO A 41 7.03 3.13 13.69
N ASN A 42 5.69 3.13 13.57
CA ASN A 42 5.00 3.39 12.30
C ASN A 42 5.48 2.51 11.12
N LEU A 43 5.96 1.28 11.40
CA LEU A 43 6.48 0.36 10.41
C LEU A 43 7.71 0.91 9.64
N GLY A 44 8.42 1.88 10.23
CA GLY A 44 9.53 2.56 9.57
C GLY A 44 9.12 3.52 8.45
N ARG A 45 7.81 3.81 8.31
CA ARG A 45 7.27 4.69 7.26
C ARG A 45 7.54 6.15 7.55
N THR A 46 7.90 6.88 6.50
CA THR A 46 7.92 8.34 6.47
C THR A 46 6.51 8.95 6.39
N LYS A 47 6.40 10.27 6.41
CA LYS A 47 5.12 10.96 6.22
C LYS A 47 4.59 10.76 4.80
N GLU A 48 5.49 10.77 3.83
CA GLU A 48 5.22 10.56 2.41
C GLU A 48 4.72 9.14 2.17
N ASP A 49 5.34 8.14 2.80
CA ASP A 49 4.89 6.74 2.77
C ASP A 49 3.48 6.61 3.35
N GLN A 50 3.23 7.27 4.48
CA GLN A 50 1.91 7.27 5.10
C GLN A 50 0.85 7.91 4.19
N GLN A 51 1.20 8.98 3.47
CA GLN A 51 0.31 9.62 2.50
C GLN A 51 -0.01 8.70 1.32
N ALA A 52 0.98 7.96 0.80
CA ALA A 52 0.77 7.01 -0.29
C ALA A 52 -0.22 5.91 0.11
N VAL A 53 -0.05 5.31 1.29
CA VAL A 53 -0.97 4.30 1.82
C VAL A 53 -2.36 4.90 2.07
N ASN A 54 -2.43 6.08 2.69
CA ASN A 54 -3.71 6.73 2.96
C ASN A 54 -4.50 7.03 1.68
N THR A 55 -3.82 7.50 0.63
CA THR A 55 -4.42 7.76 -0.69
C THR A 55 -4.99 6.48 -1.28
N ALA A 56 -4.24 5.38 -1.25
CA ALA A 56 -4.73 4.09 -1.73
C ALA A 56 -5.96 3.61 -0.95
N MET A 57 -5.96 3.77 0.38
CA MET A 57 -7.08 3.37 1.23
C MET A 57 -8.34 4.22 1.02
N GLN A 58 -8.20 5.50 0.66
CA GLN A 58 -9.34 6.34 0.28
C GLN A 58 -10.02 5.79 -0.97
N HIS A 59 -9.26 5.54 -2.05
CA HIS A 59 -9.80 4.93 -3.26
C HIS A 59 -10.41 3.55 -3.01
N TYR A 60 -9.71 2.71 -2.24
CA TYR A 60 -10.18 1.38 -1.90
C TYR A 60 -11.55 1.43 -1.24
N ARG A 61 -11.75 2.32 -0.26
CA ARG A 61 -13.03 2.46 0.45
C ARG A 61 -14.13 3.00 -0.45
N SER A 62 -13.85 4.07 -1.20
CA SER A 62 -14.83 4.63 -2.14
C SER A 62 -15.35 3.59 -3.12
N ASN A 63 -14.47 2.75 -3.66
CA ASN A 63 -14.87 1.71 -4.61
C ASN A 63 -15.65 0.53 -3.98
N GLN A 64 -15.54 0.34 -2.66
CA GLN A 64 -16.29 -0.69 -1.93
C GLN A 64 -17.69 -0.23 -1.53
N GLU A 65 -17.90 1.08 -1.32
CA GLU A 65 -19.23 1.63 -1.03
C GLU A 65 -20.14 1.68 -2.27
N ASP A 66 -19.56 1.67 -3.47
CA ASP A 66 -20.26 1.69 -4.76
C ASP A 66 -20.60 0.28 -5.32
N SER A 67 -20.26 -0.80 -4.61
CA SER A 67 -20.47 -2.21 -5.02
C SER A 67 -21.59 -2.90 -4.23
#